data_AF-A0A832ZNI2-F1
#
_entry.id   AF-A0A832ZNI2-F1
#
_cell.length_a   1.000
_cell.length_b   1.000
_cell.length_c   1.000
_cell.angle_alpha   90.00
_cell.angle_beta   90.00
_cell.angle_gamma   90.00
#
_symmetry.space_group_name_H-M   'P 1'
#
loop_
_entity.id
_entity.type
_entity.pdbx_description
1 polymer ?
#
loop_
_entity_poly.entity_id
_entity_poly.type
_entity_poly.pdbx_seq_one_letter_code
_entity_poly.pdbx_strand_id
1 'polypeptide(L)' 'MVKGYIIDSIIKSIISKRDPQGYYVIPLRNKPELNSLLSRFKGLNVESYGSIVIVRTKSRDIAKRIIRDALRCGLVDST' A
#
# COMPACT_ATOMS: atom_id res chain seq x y z
N MET A 1 21.33 3.58 9.58
CA MET A 1 20.80 2.21 9.83
C MET A 1 19.36 2.18 10.39
N VAL A 2 18.87 3.24 11.05
CA VAL A 2 17.55 3.28 11.73
C VAL A 2 16.33 3.31 10.77
N LYS A 3 16.42 4.00 9.62
CA LYS A 3 15.28 4.16 8.67
C LYS A 3 14.77 2.84 8.07
N GLY A 4 15.66 1.89 7.81
CA GLY A 4 15.28 0.62 7.15
C GLY A 4 14.42 -0.27 8.05
N TYR A 5 14.73 -0.32 9.34
CA TYR A 5 14.00 -1.12 10.32
C TYR A 5 12.56 -0.61 10.51
N ILE A 6 12.37 0.72 10.54
CA ILE A 6 11.05 1.34 10.66
C ILE A 6 10.18 1.02 9.44
N ILE A 7 10.74 1.10 8.23
CA ILE A 7 10.02 0.77 6.99
C ILE A 7 9.57 -0.70 7.00
N ASP A 8 10.45 -1.63 7.40
CA ASP A 8 10.11 -3.05 7.43
C ASP A 8 9.00 -3.36 8.45
N SER A 9 9.05 -2.70 9.62
CA SER A 9 8.00 -2.80 10.64
C SER A 9 6.64 -2.31 10.13
N ILE A 10 6.60 -1.16 9.45
CA ILE A 10 5.36 -0.61 8.86
C ILE A 10 4.81 -1.56 7.79
N ILE A 11 5.67 -2.04 6.88
CA ILE A 11 5.27 -3.01 5.85
C ILE A 11 4.71 -4.28 6.50
N LYS A 12 5.36 -4.80 7.54
CA LYS A 12 4.90 -5.99 8.26
C LYS A 12 3.55 -5.77 8.93
N SER A 13 3.32 -4.60 9.51
CA SER A 13 2.05 -4.22 10.15
C SER A 13 0.89 -4.12 9.16
N ILE A 14 1.12 -3.56 7.96
CA ILE A 14 0.09 -3.46 6.92
C ILE A 14 -0.20 -4.83 6.32
N ILE A 15 0.83 -5.62 6.01
CA ILE A 15 0.71 -6.93 5.35
C ILE A 15 0.19 -8.03 6.28
N SER A 16 0.33 -7.89 7.59
CA SER A 16 -0.27 -8.85 8.53
C SER A 16 -1.79 -8.87 8.46
N LYS A 17 -2.40 -7.79 7.96
CA LYS A 17 -3.84 -7.66 7.77
C LYS A 17 -4.24 -8.13 6.37
N ARG A 18 -5.02 -9.21 6.32
CA ARG A 18 -5.71 -9.68 5.12
C ARG A 18 -7.21 -9.63 5.34
N ASP A 19 -7.96 -9.41 4.28
CA ASP A 19 -9.41 -9.59 4.33
C ASP A 19 -9.78 -11.09 4.37
N PRO A 20 -11.05 -11.45 4.66
CA PRO A 20 -11.50 -12.84 4.66
C PRO A 20 -11.33 -13.57 3.32
N GLN A 21 -11.20 -12.84 2.22
CA GLN A 21 -11.00 -13.38 0.88
C GLN A 21 -9.50 -13.60 0.54
N GLY A 22 -8.60 -13.28 1.47
CA GLY A 22 -7.16 -13.47 1.34
C GLY A 22 -6.43 -12.33 0.63
N TYR A 23 -7.06 -11.19 0.38
CA TYR A 23 -6.40 -10.01 -0.18
C TYR A 23 -5.62 -9.25 0.89
N TYR A 24 -4.45 -8.74 0.50
CA TYR A 24 -3.78 -7.67 1.21
C TYR A 24 -4.52 -6.37 0.93
N VAL A 25 -4.87 -5.65 1.99
CA VAL A 25 -5.62 -4.38 1.92
C VAL A 25 -4.67 -3.25 2.30
N ILE A 26 -4.43 -2.33 1.37
CA ILE A 26 -3.48 -1.23 1.53
C ILE A 26 -4.24 0.09 1.43
N PRO A 27 -4.52 0.75 2.57
CA PRO A 27 -5.10 2.08 2.55
C PRO A 27 -4.02 3.11 2.18
N LEU A 28 -4.30 3.93 1.18
CA LEU A 28 -3.41 4.99 0.69
C LEU A 28 -4.15 6.32 0.61
N ARG A 29 -3.43 7.43 0.75
CA ARG A 29 -3.98 8.77 0.53
C ARG A 29 -4.33 8.97 -0.94
N ASN A 30 -5.52 9.50 -1.21
CA ASN A 30 -5.95 9.85 -2.55
C ASN A 30 -5.26 11.15 -3.01
N LYS A 31 -4.08 10.99 -3.62
CA LYS A 31 -3.31 12.10 -4.22
C LYS A 31 -3.01 11.82 -5.69
N PRO A 32 -2.75 12.84 -6.51
CA PRO A 32 -2.42 12.66 -7.93
C PRO A 32 -1.24 11.71 -8.18
N GLU A 33 -0.24 11.68 -7.29
CA GLU A 33 0.93 10.80 -7.45
C GLU A 33 0.56 9.31 -7.35
N LEU A 34 -0.56 8.98 -6.71
CA LEU A 34 -1.02 7.60 -6.53
C LEU A 34 -1.31 6.92 -7.87
N ASN A 35 -1.94 7.63 -8.81
CA ASN A 35 -2.29 7.06 -10.12
C ASN A 35 -1.03 6.63 -10.89
N SER A 36 0.04 7.43 -10.82
CA SER A 36 1.33 7.13 -11.44
C SER A 36 2.04 5.96 -10.74
N LEU A 37 1.85 5.79 -9.43
CA LEU A 37 2.37 4.65 -8.70
C LEU A 37 1.64 3.36 -9.07
N LEU A 38 0.31 3.38 -9.07
CA LEU A 38 -0.52 2.18 -9.28
C LEU A 38 -0.47 1.67 -10.72
N SER A 39 -0.27 2.54 -11.71
CA SER A 39 -0.15 2.16 -13.13
C SER A 39 1.04 1.21 -13.42
N ARG A 40 2.02 1.15 -12.51
CA ARG A 40 3.20 0.26 -12.61
C ARG A 40 2.90 -1.19 -12.23
N PHE A 41 1.70 -1.47 -11.73
CA PHE A 41 1.30 -2.78 -11.24
C PHE A 41 0.05 -3.26 -11.99
N LYS A 42 -0.07 -4.58 -12.17
CA LYS A 42 -1.22 -5.22 -12.82
C LYS A 42 -2.01 -6.05 -11.82
N GLY A 43 -3.30 -6.24 -12.07
CA GLY A 43 -4.16 -7.09 -11.24
C GLY A 43 -4.46 -6.53 -9.85
N LEU A 44 -4.49 -5.20 -9.73
CA LEU A 44 -4.94 -4.52 -8.52
C LEU A 44 -6.45 -4.30 -8.58
N ASN A 45 -7.12 -4.50 -7.45
CA ASN A 45 -8.47 -3.98 -7.25
C ASN A 45 -8.37 -2.67 -6.45
N VAL A 46 -8.89 -1.57 -6.99
CA VAL A 46 -8.70 -0.23 -6.47
C VAL A 46 -10.06 0.42 -6.26
N GLU A 47 -10.37 0.81 -5.03
CA GLU A 47 -11.60 1.48 -4.66
C GLU A 47 -11.28 2.83 -4.00
N SER A 48 -11.94 3.91 -4.46
CA SER A 48 -11.72 5.26 -3.95
C SER A 48 -12.84 5.68 -3.00
N TYR A 49 -12.46 6.21 -1.84
CA TYR A 49 -13.33 6.69 -0.77
C TYR A 49 -12.89 8.09 -0.34
N GLY A 50 -13.28 9.10 -1.11
CA GLY A 50 -12.91 10.50 -0.83
C GLY A 50 -11.40 10.69 -0.76
N SER A 51 -10.87 10.92 0.45
CA SER A 51 -9.45 11.15 0.72
C SER A 51 -8.59 9.88 0.82
N ILE A 52 -9.21 8.69 0.79
CA ILE A 52 -8.53 7.40 0.92
C ILE A 52 -8.81 6.55 -0.32
N VAL A 53 -7.79 5.83 -0.79
CA VAL A 53 -7.91 4.79 -1.81
C VAL A 53 -7.51 3.46 -1.18
N ILE A 54 -8.37 2.46 -1.32
CA ILE A 54 -8.14 1.10 -0.89
C ILE A 54 -7.61 0.30 -2.07
N VAL A 55 -6.37 -0.15 -1.96
CA VAL A 55 -5.73 -1.01 -2.96
C VAL A 55 -5.68 -2.43 -2.44
N ARG A 56 -6.23 -3.38 -3.19
CA ARG A 56 -6.25 -4.80 -2.87
C ARG A 56 -5.46 -5.62 -3.88
N THR A 57 -4.68 -6.57 -3.38
CA THR A 57 -3.96 -7.56 -4.20
C THR A 57 -3.82 -8.89 -3.46
N LYS A 58 -3.84 -10.01 -4.17
CA LYS A 58 -3.52 -11.33 -3.61
C LYS A 58 -2.01 -11.58 -3.50
N SER A 59 -1.19 -10.82 -4.24
CA SER A 59 0.25 -11.00 -4.25
C SER A 59 0.91 -10.23 -3.11
N ARG A 60 1.55 -10.97 -2.19
CA ARG A 60 2.30 -10.39 -1.07
C ARG A 60 3.45 -9.50 -1.54
N ASP A 61 4.13 -9.89 -2.61
CA ASP A 61 5.27 -9.13 -3.15
C ASP A 61 4.82 -7.84 -3.80
N ILE A 62 3.71 -7.85 -4.54
CA ILE A 62 3.09 -6.63 -5.07
C ILE A 62 2.70 -5.72 -3.90
N ALA A 63 2.06 -6.25 -2.86
CA ALA A 63 1.69 -5.48 -1.68
C ALA A 63 2.92 -4.79 -1.02
N LYS A 64 4.01 -5.54 -0.79
CA LYS A 64 5.27 -4.99 -0.26
C LYS A 64 5.83 -3.86 -1.12
N ARG A 65 5.80 -4.03 -2.45
CA ARG A 65 6.34 -3.04 -3.39
C ARG A 65 5.49 -1.77 -3.39
N ILE A 66 4.17 -1.90 -3.41
CA ILE A 66 3.23 -0.76 -3.34
C ILE A 66 3.48 0.02 -2.05
N ILE A 67 3.51 -0.64 -0.88
CA ILE A 67 3.72 0.04 0.41
C ILE A 67 5.08 0.76 0.42
N ARG A 68 6.14 0.12 -0.07
CA ARG A 68 7.48 0.72 -0.10
C ARG A 68 7.54 1.97 -0.98
N ASP A 69 6.94 1.91 -2.17
CA ASP A 69 6.89 3.05 -3.09
C ASP A 69 5.97 4.15 -2.54
N ALA A 70 4.84 3.77 -1.93
CA ALA A 70 3.90 4.70 -1.32
C ALA A 70 4.49 5.45 -0.13
N LEU A 71 5.29 4.78 0.70
CA LEU A 71 6.05 5.43 1.80
C LEU A 71 7.03 6.47 1.27
N ARG A 72 7.71 6.20 0.15
CA ARG A 72 8.63 7.17 -0.49
C ARG A 72 7.90 8.40 -1.02
N CYS A 73 6.67 8.21 -1.48
CA CYS A 73 5.82 9.28 -1.99
C CYS A 73 4.97 9.99 -0.91
N GLY A 74 5.07 9.58 0.37
CA GLY A 74 4.24 10.15 1.44
C GLY A 74 2.73 9.88 1.27
N LEU A 75 2.40 8.72 0.71
CA LEU A 75 1.03 8.26 0.42
C LEU A 75 0.48 7.29 1.48
N VAL A 76 1.32 6.80 2.40
CA VAL A 76 0.89 5.97 3.54
C VAL A 76 0.73 6.86 4.76
N ASP A 77 -0.44 6.79 5.41
CA ASP A 77 -0.61 7.37 6.74
C ASP A 77 0.23 6.58 7.75
N SER A 78 1.19 7.27 8.36
CA SER A 78 2.07 6.73 9.39
C SER A 78 1.58 7.06 10.81
N THR A 79 0.34 7.54 10.91
CA THR A 79 -0.29 8.01 12.16
C THR A 79 -0.63 6.84 13.07
#